data_AF-M1ZR29-F1
#
_entry.id   AF-M1ZR29-F1
#
_cell.length_a   1.000
_cell.length_b   1.000
_cell.length_c   1.000
_cell.angle_alpha   90.00
_cell.angle_beta   90.00
_cell.angle_gamma   90.00
#
_symmetry.space_group_name_H-M   'P 1'
#
loop_
_entity.id
_entity.type
_entity.pdbx_description
1 polymer ?
#
loop_
_entity_poly.entity_id
_entity_poly.type
_entity_poly.pdbx_seq_one_letter_code
_entity_poly.pdbx_strand_id
1 'polypeptide(L)' 'MMQIPIVKEETLKKFPELREVLGKLDGKITDEKMRKLNYEVDVNKKDPKQVAKEFFCKKKG' A
#
# COMPACT_ATOMS: atom_id res chain seq x y z
N MET A 1 5.10 10.51 7.88
CA MET A 1 4.27 9.57 8.64
C MET A 1 4.15 8.32 7.81
N MET A 2 4.75 7.21 8.26
CA MET A 2 4.50 5.90 7.66
C MET A 2 3.05 5.51 7.93
N GLN A 3 2.34 5.08 6.89
CA GLN A 3 1.02 4.47 7.04
C GLN A 3 1.22 2.96 7.20
N ILE A 4 0.79 2.44 8.34
CA ILE A 4 0.85 1.01 8.66
C ILE A 4 -0.56 0.43 8.45
N PRO A 5 -0.71 -0.68 7.73
CA PRO A 5 -2.01 -1.32 7.59
C PRO A 5 -2.50 -1.84 8.95
N ILE A 6 -3.62 -1.32 9.42
CA ILE A 6 -4.30 -1.78 10.63
C ILE A 6 -5.51 -2.61 10.21
N VAL A 7 -5.58 -3.86 10.70
CA VAL A 7 -6.69 -4.78 10.43
C VAL A 7 -7.32 -5.20 11.74
N LYS A 8 -8.66 -5.30 11.77
CA LYS A 8 -9.37 -5.80 12.95
C LYS A 8 -8.98 -7.24 13.25
N GLU A 9 -8.81 -7.55 14.54
CA GLU A 9 -8.43 -8.89 14.99
C GLU A 9 -9.44 -9.96 14.56
N GLU A 10 -10.74 -9.65 14.64
CA GLU A 10 -11.82 -10.54 14.18
C GLU A 10 -11.69 -10.92 12.69
N THR A 11 -11.23 -10.00 11.85
CA THR A 11 -11.03 -10.22 10.42
C THR A 11 -9.81 -11.09 10.18
N LEU A 12 -8.72 -10.86 10.92
CA LEU A 12 -7.52 -11.70 10.85
C LEU A 12 -7.78 -13.15 11.32
N LYS A 13 -8.65 -13.35 12.32
CA LYS A 13 -9.04 -14.69 12.76
C LYS A 13 -9.85 -15.44 11.71
N LYS A 14 -10.72 -14.73 10.98
CA LYS A 14 -11.54 -15.31 9.90
C LYS A 14 -10.73 -15.59 8.63
N PHE A 15 -9.72 -14.76 8.35
CA PHE A 15 -8.89 -14.82 7.15
C PHE A 15 -7.40 -14.74 7.53
N PRO A 16 -6.81 -15.81 8.10
CA PRO A 16 -5.42 -15.82 8.55
C PRO A 16 -4.42 -15.58 7.41
N GLU A 17 -4.77 -15.90 6.17
CA GLU A 17 -3.98 -15.65 4.96
C GLU A 17 -3.71 -14.17 4.70
N LEU A 18 -4.54 -13.27 5.23
CA LEU A 18 -4.32 -11.82 5.16
C LEU A 18 -2.98 -11.43 5.79
N ARG A 19 -2.51 -12.15 6.81
CA ARG A 19 -1.22 -11.87 7.45
C ARG A 19 -0.07 -12.04 6.47
N GLU A 20 -0.08 -13.11 5.68
CA GLU A 20 0.94 -13.36 4.66
C GLU A 20 0.84 -12.33 3.53
N VAL A 21 -0.38 -12.06 3.05
CA VAL A 21 -0.61 -11.14 1.93
C VAL A 21 -0.23 -9.71 2.30
N LEU A 22 -0.60 -9.24 3.50
CA LEU A 22 -0.27 -7.90 3.98
C LEU A 22 1.22 -7.78 4.33
N GLY A 23 1.85 -8.84 4.85
CA GLY A 23 3.29 -8.89 5.08
C GLY A 23 4.11 -8.69 3.79
N LYS A 24 3.55 -8.97 2.60
CA LYS A 24 4.20 -8.65 1.31
C LYS A 24 4.34 -7.15 1.08
N LEU A 25 3.68 -6.29 1.85
CA LEU A 25 3.82 -4.83 1.79
C LEU A 25 4.93 -4.31 2.71
N ASP A 26 5.35 -5.10 3.71
CA ASP A 26 6.40 -4.70 4.66
C ASP A 26 7.70 -4.39 3.93
N GLY A 27 8.31 -3.25 4.28
CA GLY A 27 9.55 -2.75 3.68
C GLY A 27 9.46 -2.30 2.22
N LYS A 28 8.35 -2.53 1.51
CA LYS A 28 8.20 -2.09 0.10
C LYS A 28 7.92 -0.60 -0.03
N ILE A 29 7.30 -0.03 1.00
CA ILE A 29 6.89 1.37 1.04
C ILE A 29 7.73 2.11 2.08
N THR A 30 8.76 2.82 1.62
CA THR A 30 9.54 3.72 2.48
C THR A 30 8.82 5.06 2.64
N ASP A 31 9.20 5.85 3.64
CA ASP A 31 8.69 7.22 3.80
C ASP A 31 8.86 8.06 2.54
N GLU A 32 9.99 7.92 1.84
CA GLU A 32 10.23 8.63 0.58
C GLU A 32 9.24 8.21 -0.52
N LYS A 33 8.98 6.91 -0.64
CA LYS A 33 8.00 6.39 -1.60
C LYS A 33 6.60 6.86 -1.26
N MET A 34 6.18 6.85 0.02
CA MET A 34 4.89 7.40 0.42
C MET A 34 4.75 8.87 0.09
N ARG A 35 5.78 9.69 0.34
CA ARG A 35 5.74 11.12 -0.03
C ARG A 35 5.51 11.31 -1.52
N LYS A 36 6.18 10.51 -2.37
CA LYS A 36 5.97 10.53 -3.83
C LYS A 36 4.54 10.13 -4.20
N LEU A 37 4.01 9.06 -3.61
CA LEU A 37 2.63 8.62 -3.87
C LEU A 37 1.59 9.67 -3.46
N ASN A 38 1.76 10.29 -2.29
CA ASN A 38 0.88 11.37 -1.84
C ASN A 38 0.97 12.58 -2.76
N TYR A 39 2.16 12.95 -3.26
CA TYR A 39 2.31 14.05 -4.22
C TYR A 39 1.51 13.80 -5.51
N GLU A 40 1.56 12.58 -6.05
CA GLU A 40 0.79 12.22 -7.25
C GLU A 40 -0.73 12.37 -7.06
N VAL A 41 -1.23 12.10 -5.86
CA VAL A 41 -2.66 12.23 -5.54
C VAL A 41 -3.03 13.66 -5.18
N ASP A 42 -2.31 14.28 -4.24
CA ASP A 42 -2.70 15.55 -3.63
C ASP A 42 -2.40 16.74 -4.54
N VAL A 43 -1.25 16.71 -5.24
CA VAL A 43 -0.79 17.81 -6.11
C VAL A 43 -1.18 17.55 -7.55
N ASN A 44 -0.81 16.38 -8.09
CA ASN A 44 -1.10 16.05 -9.49
C ASN A 44 -2.54 15.57 -9.72
N LYS A 45 -3.35 15.45 -8.67
CA LYS A 45 -4.78 15.06 -8.72
C LYS A 45 -5.03 13.73 -9.44
N LYS A 46 -4.06 12.82 -9.42
CA LYS A 46 -4.23 11.48 -9.99
C LYS A 46 -5.17 10.65 -9.13
N ASP A 47 -5.89 9.75 -9.78
CA ASP A 47 -6.75 8.80 -9.10
C ASP A 47 -5.91 7.89 -8.16
N PRO A 48 -6.22 7.83 -6.86
CA PRO A 48 -5.47 7.02 -5.89
C PRO A 48 -5.39 5.54 -6.27
N LYS A 49 -6.46 4.99 -6.87
CA LYS A 49 -6.50 3.58 -7.29
C LYS A 49 -5.55 3.33 -8.46
N GLN A 50 -5.48 4.25 -9.43
CA GLN A 50 -4.50 4.20 -10.50
C GLN A 50 -3.07 4.29 -9.96
N VAL A 51 -2.78 5.26 -9.08
CA VAL A 51 -1.44 5.43 -8.47
C VAL A 51 -1.01 4.18 -7.72
N ALA A 52 -1.90 3.58 -6.92
CA ALA A 52 -1.63 2.32 -6.22
C ALA A 52 -1.37 1.16 -7.20
N LYS A 53 -2.18 1.05 -8.27
CA LYS A 53 -2.00 0.02 -9.29
C LYS A 53 -0.68 0.18 -10.03
N GLU A 54 -0.30 1.39 -10.41
CA GLU A 54 0.99 1.66 -11.05
C GLU A 54 2.17 1.35 -10.14
N PHE A 55 2.05 1.64 -8.84
CA PHE A 55 3.11 1.36 -7.86
C PHE A 55 3.29 -0.15 -7.61
N PHE A 56 2.22 -0.92 -7.43
CA PHE A 56 2.29 -2.34 -7.07
C PHE A 56 2.23 -3.30 -8.26
N CYS A 57 1.62 -2.90 -9.37
CA CYS A 57 1.45 -3.72 -10.57
C CYS A 57 2.40 -3.31 -11.71
N LYS A 58 3.36 -2.41 -11.47
CA LYS A 58 4.45 -2.20 -12.43
C LYS A 58 5.05 -3.57 -12.73
N LYS A 59 4.90 -4.04 -13.97
CA LYS A 59 5.53 -5.27 -14.45
C LYS A 59 6.98 -5.21 -14.00
N LYS A 60 7.37 -6.11 -13.12
CA LYS A 60 8.78 -6.48 -13.02
C LYS A 60 9.12 -7.03 -14.41
N GLY A 61 9.87 -6.24 -15.18
CA GLY A 61 10.78 -6.83 -16.15
C GLY A 61 11.77 -7.70 -15.40
#